data_AF-A0A9D8GMU2-F1
#
_entry.id   AF-A0A9D8GMU2-F1
#
_cell.length_a   1.000
_cell.length_b   1.000
_cell.length_c   1.000
_cell.angle_alpha   90.00
_cell.angle_beta   90.00
_cell.angle_gamma   90.00
#
_symmetry.space_group_name_H-M   'P 1'
#
loop_
_entity.id
_entity.type
_entity.pdbx_description
1 polymer ?
#
loop_
_entity_poly.entity_id
_entity_poly.type
_entity_poly.pdbx_seq_one_letter_code
_entity_poly.pdbx_strand_id
1 'polypeptide(L)' 'MAEPEQREPSDEDLMSRIAGGDRRAFDLLIRRHLAGSVALAGRISGDRAAAEDVAHDAFLRLWRAAPG' A
#
# COMPACT_ATOMS: atom_id res chain seq x y z
N MET A 1 29.66 -6.56 18.25
CA MET A 1 28.35 -5.87 18.19
C MET A 1 27.69 -6.33 16.91
N ALA A 2 26.65 -7.17 16.98
CA ALA A 2 25.84 -7.48 15.82
C ALA A 2 24.93 -6.27 15.56
N GLU A 3 25.05 -5.64 14.40
CA GLU A 3 24.07 -4.65 13.96
C GLU A 3 22.71 -5.36 13.85
N PRO A 4 21.62 -4.78 14.37
CA PRO A 4 20.30 -5.38 14.21
C PRO A 4 20.02 -5.49 12.71
N GLU A 5 19.82 -6.72 12.24
CA GLU A 5 19.42 -7.01 10.87
C GLU A 5 18.12 -6.24 10.61
N GLN A 6 18.20 -5.15 9.85
CA GLN A 6 17.07 -4.27 9.56
C GLN A 6 16.12 -5.01 8.62
N ARG A 7 15.33 -5.93 9.16
CA ARG A 7 14.30 -6.63 8.42
C ARG A 7 13.26 -5.61 7.99
N GLU A 8 13.01 -5.53 6.68
CA GLU A 8 11.91 -4.72 6.16
C GLU A 8 10.61 -5.10 6.88
N PRO A 9 9.81 -4.11 7.31
CA PRO A 9 8.57 -4.37 8.03
C PRO A 9 7.62 -5.20 7.17
N SER A 10 6.90 -6.13 7.80
CA SER A 10 5.87 -6.91 7.11
C SER A 10 4.69 -6.01 6.74
N ASP A 11 3.84 -6.46 5.81
CA ASP A 11 2.63 -5.71 5.47
C ASP A 11 1.68 -5.59 6.68
N GLU A 12 1.66 -6.58 7.57
CA GLU A 12 0.89 -6.53 8.82
C GLU A 12 1.41 -5.44 9.76
N ASP A 13 2.74 -5.33 9.92
CA ASP A 13 3.36 -4.25 10.70
C ASP A 13 3.04 -2.87 10.12
N LEU A 14 3.07 -2.75 8.78
CA LEU A 14 2.73 -1.51 8.09
C LEU A 14 1.26 -1.16 8.30
N MET A 15 0.34 -2.13 8.18
CA MET A 15 -1.08 -1.93 8.41
C MET A 15 -1.40 -1.48 9.83
N SER A 16 -0.72 -2.06 10.83
CA SER A 16 -0.83 -1.63 12.23
C SER A 16 -0.39 -0.17 12.42
N ARG A 17 0.72 0.22 11.80
CA ARG A 17 1.21 1.61 11.84
C ARG A 17 0.30 2.58 11.09
N ILE A 18 -0.26 2.16 9.96
CA ILE A 18 -1.23 2.94 9.17
C ILE A 18 -2.49 3.21 9.98
N ALA A 19 -2.97 2.22 10.75
CA ALA A 19 -4.07 2.42 11.69
C ALA A 19 -3.74 3.59 12.65
N GLY A 20 -2.53 3.60 13.22
CA GLY A 20 -2.05 4.72 14.05
C GLY A 20 -1.72 6.03 13.30
N GLY A 21 -2.09 6.18 12.03
CA GLY A 21 -1.86 7.40 11.23
C GLY A 21 -0.43 7.57 10.70
N ASP A 22 0.40 6.51 10.69
CA ASP A 22 1.76 6.59 10.18
C ASP A 22 1.80 6.68 8.65
N ARG A 23 2.01 7.91 8.16
CA ARG A 23 2.07 8.20 6.73
C ARG A 23 3.28 7.56 6.03
N ARG A 24 4.40 7.32 6.73
CA ARG A 24 5.57 6.67 6.13
C ARG A 24 5.30 5.18 5.91
N ALA A 25 4.58 4.55 6.83
CA ALA A 25 4.13 3.17 6.66
C ALA A 25 3.19 3.03 5.45
N PHE A 26 2.27 3.99 5.28
CA PHE A 26 1.40 4.06 4.11
C PHE A 26 2.16 4.22 2.79
N ASP A 27 3.12 5.16 2.73
CA ASP A 27 3.95 5.36 1.54
C ASP A 27 4.74 4.11 1.15
N LEU A 28 5.28 3.38 2.14
CA LEU A 28 6.01 2.14 1.91
C LEU A 28 5.08 1.04 1.38
N LEU A 29 3.88 0.89 1.95
CA LEU A 29 2.88 -0.07 1.49
C LEU A 29 2.45 0.22 0.04
N ILE A 30 2.18 1.48 -0.30
CA ILE A 30 1.83 1.87 -1.68
C ILE A 30 2.96 1.50 -2.64
N ARG A 31 4.21 1.89 -2.33
CA ARG A 31 5.36 1.62 -3.21
C ARG A 31 5.51 0.14 -3.50
N ARG A 32 5.23 -0.72 -2.51
CA ARG A 32 5.31 -2.19 -2.65
C ARG A 32 4.22 -2.75 -3.54
N HIS A 33 2.99 -2.23 -3.45
CA HIS A 33 1.81 -2.88 -4.02
C HIS A 33 1.22 -2.21 -5.26
N LEU A 34 1.52 -0.92 -5.50
CA LEU A 34 0.89 -0.13 -6.57
C LEU A 34 1.01 -0.79 -7.96
N ALA A 35 2.22 -1.20 -8.33
CA ALA A 35 2.46 -1.83 -9.64
C ALA A 35 1.65 -3.13 -9.82
N GLY A 36 1.58 -3.96 -8.78
CA GLY A 36 0.82 -5.21 -8.78
C GLY A 36 -0.69 -4.96 -8.84
N SER A 37 -1.18 -3.98 -8.07
CA SER A 37 -2.59 -3.56 -8.07
C SER A 37 -3.03 -3.03 -9.43
N VAL A 38 -2.23 -2.16 -10.05
CA VAL A 38 -2.50 -1.63 -11.40
C VAL A 38 -2.49 -2.75 -12.44
N ALA A 39 -1.52 -3.67 -12.38
CA ALA A 39 -1.46 -4.80 -13.31
C ALA A 39 -2.68 -5.74 -13.16
N LEU A 40 -3.16 -5.96 -11.94
CA LEU A 40 -4.38 -6.73 -11.70
C LEU A 40 -5.62 -6.00 -12.23
N ALA A 41 -5.80 -4.73 -11.87
CA ALA A 41 -6.93 -3.93 -12.30
C ALA A 41 -6.96 -3.76 -13.83
N GLY A 42 -5.79 -3.64 -14.48
CA GLY A 42 -5.68 -3.56 -15.94
C GLY A 42 -6.09 -4.86 -16.62
N ARG A 43 -5.78 -6.02 -16.04
CA ARG A 43 -6.26 -7.31 -16.55
C ARG A 43 -7.77 -7.48 -16.45
N ILE A 44 -8.39 -6.88 -15.44
CA ILE A 44 -9.85 -6.95 -15.21
C ILE A 44 -10.59 -5.96 -16.11
N SER A 45 -10.10 -4.72 -16.20
CA SER A 45 -10.78 -3.63 -16.91
C SER A 45 -10.44 -3.55 -18.40
N GLY A 46 -9.27 -4.07 -18.82
CA GLY A 46 -8.75 -3.87 -20.18
C GLY A 46 -8.25 -2.45 -20.46
N ASP A 47 -8.29 -1.55 -19.46
CA ASP A 47 -7.90 -0.14 -19.59
C ASP A 47 -6.88 0.21 -18.50
N ARG A 48 -5.68 0.60 -18.95
CA ARG A 48 -4.59 0.95 -18.05
C ARG A 48 -4.86 2.24 -17.26
N ALA A 49 -5.49 3.25 -17.85
CA ALA A 49 -5.76 4.50 -17.17
C ALA A 49 -6.79 4.29 -16.05
N ALA A 50 -7.89 3.60 -16.37
CA ALA A 50 -8.87 3.22 -15.35
C ALA A 50 -8.27 2.33 -14.25
N ALA A 51 -7.31 1.47 -14.58
CA ALA A 51 -6.62 0.65 -13.59
C ALA A 51 -5.77 1.46 -12.60
N GLU A 52 -5.10 2.51 -13.07
CA GLU A 52 -4.33 3.42 -12.22
C GLU A 52 -5.25 4.19 -11.27
N ASP A 53 -6.37 4.71 -11.77
CA ASP A 53 -7.36 5.42 -10.95
C ASP A 53 -7.98 4.50 -9.89
N VAL A 54 -8.40 3.28 -10.27
CA VAL A 54 -8.96 2.30 -9.33
C VAL A 54 -7.96 1.91 -8.24
N ALA A 55 -6.69 1.70 -8.59
CA ALA A 55 -5.66 1.35 -7.62
C ALA A 55 -5.44 2.50 -6.63
N HIS A 56 -5.33 3.74 -7.11
CA HIS A 56 -5.20 4.92 -6.25
C HIS A 56 -6.41 5.09 -5.33
N ASP A 57 -7.63 4.96 -5.86
CA ASP A 57 -8.86 5.04 -5.08
C ASP A 57 -8.92 3.97 -3.98
N ALA A 58 -8.46 2.75 -4.27
CA ALA A 58 -8.38 1.67 -3.29
C ALA A 58 -7.44 2.01 -2.14
N PHE A 59 -6.24 2.54 -2.43
CA PHE A 59 -5.30 2.96 -1.38
C PHE A 59 -5.81 4.17 -0.59
N LEU A 60 -6.48 5.14 -1.24
CA LEU A 60 -7.10 6.26 -0.54
C LEU A 60 -8.21 5.80 0.42
N ARG A 61 -9.01 4.82 0.01
CA ARG A 61 -10.03 4.20 0.88
C ARG A 61 -9.37 3.47 2.04
N LEU A 62 -8.28 2.74 1.81
CA LEU A 62 -7.49 2.11 2.87
C LEU A 62 -7.01 3.14 3.90
N TRP A 63 -6.43 4.25 3.46
CA TRP A 63 -6.00 5.33 4.36
C TRP A 63 -7.14 5.93 5.17
N ARG A 64 -8.32 6.13 4.55
CA ARG A 64 -9.50 6.69 5.23
C ARG A 64 -10.17 5.69 6.18
N ALA A 65 -10.04 4.39 5.91
CA ALA A 65 -10.59 3.33 6.74
C ALA A 65 -9.70 2.99 7.95
N ALA A 66 -8.46 3.48 7.97
CA ALA A 66 -7.57 3.37 9.11
C ALA A 66 -8.24 4.03 10.34
N PRO A 67 -8.52 3.28 11.41
CA PRO A 67 -9.08 3.85 12.63
C PRO A 67 -8.01 4.72 13.27
N GLY A 68 -8.22 6.04 13.29
CA GLY A 68 -7.30 6.98 13.94
C GLY A 68 -7.11 6.70 15.42
#